data_AF-A0A7C4P2W5-F1
#
_entry.id   AF-A0A7C4P2W5-F1
#
_cell.length_a   1.000
_cell.length_b   1.000
_cell.length_c   1.000
_cell.angle_alpha   90.00
_cell.angle_beta   90.00
_cell.angle_gamma   90.00
#
_symmetry.space_group_name_H-M   'P 1'
#
loop_
_entity.id
_entity.type
_entity.pdbx_description
1 polymer ?
#
loop_
_entity_poly.entity_id
_entity_poly.type
_entity_poly.pdbx_seq_one_letter_code
_entity_poly.pdbx_strand_id
1 'polypeptide(L)' 'MNRCKCIKVPESNNGQSKFKLNAYYEFDYIPPIKDNASYYRVFSLDENVSENFNIKAFNEHFKKY' A
#
# COMPACT_ATOMS: atom_id res chain seq x y z
N MET A 1 -8.87 3.80 -12.08
CA MET A 1 -8.52 3.50 -10.68
C MET A 1 -7.21 2.75 -10.69
N ASN A 2 -6.19 3.24 -9.98
CA ASN A 2 -4.91 2.56 -9.90
C ASN A 2 -5.05 1.35 -8.96
N ARG A 3 -4.69 0.15 -9.42
CA ARG A 3 -4.83 -1.08 -8.64
C ARG A 3 -3.48 -1.73 -8.44
N CYS A 4 -3.26 -2.29 -7.25
CA CYS A 4 -2.05 -3.02 -6.95
C CYS A 4 -2.38 -4.35 -6.30
N LYS A 5 -1.66 -5.40 -6.69
CA LYS A 5 -1.76 -6.71 -6.06
C LYS A 5 -0.73 -6.81 -4.96
N CYS A 6 -1.15 -7.19 -3.75
CA CYS A 6 -0.22 -7.51 -2.68
C CYS A 6 0.54 -8.79 -3.05
N ILE A 7 1.85 -8.67 -3.24
CA ILE A 7 2.74 -9.78 -3.57
C ILE A 7 3.57 -10.22 -2.37
N LYS A 8 3.62 -9.39 -1.32
CA LYS A 8 4.31 -9.69 -0.07
C LYS A 8 3.61 -8.97 1.07
N VAL A 9 3.21 -9.73 2.09
CA VAL A 9 2.58 -9.18 3.28
C VAL A 9 3.61 -8.33 4.02
N PRO A 10 3.36 -7.03 4.25
CA PRO A 10 4.25 -6.21 5.07
C PRO A 10 4.23 -6.75 6.50
N GLU A 11 5.42 -6.95 7.07
CA GLU A 11 5.58 -7.36 8.46
C GLU A 11 5.11 -6.19 9.34
N SER A 12 3.86 -6.28 9.82
CA SER A 12 3.36 -5.32 10.80
C SER A 12 4.07 -5.59 12.12
N ASN A 13 4.72 -4.57 12.68
CA ASN A 13 5.43 -4.62 13.98
C ASN A 13 4.53 -4.99 15.18
N ASN A 14 3.25 -5.32 14.95
CA ASN A 14 2.25 -5.67 15.96
C ASN A 14 1.46 -6.96 15.64
N GLY A 15 1.99 -7.86 14.81
CA GLY A 15 1.44 -9.23 14.67
C GLY A 15 0.10 -9.36 13.93
N GLN A 16 -0.49 -8.27 13.44
CA GLN A 16 -1.66 -8.31 12.54
C GLN A 16 -1.27 -7.83 11.15
N SER A 17 -1.11 -8.79 10.25
CA SER A 17 -0.94 -8.52 8.83
C SER A 17 -2.26 -7.98 8.25
N LYS A 18 -2.35 -6.65 8.07
CA LYS A 18 -3.56 -5.99 7.53
C LYS A 18 -3.82 -6.30 6.06
N PHE A 19 -2.79 -6.72 5.31
CA PHE A 19 -2.88 -7.00 3.88
C PHE A 19 -2.84 -8.51 3.62
N LYS A 20 -3.73 -8.98 2.75
CA LYS A 20 -3.78 -10.35 2.28
C LYS A 20 -2.89 -10.54 1.05
N LEU A 21 -2.11 -11.61 1.08
CA LEU A 21 -1.31 -12.02 -0.06
C LEU A 21 -2.21 -12.33 -1.26
N ASN A 22 -1.80 -11.91 -2.45
CA ASN A 22 -2.52 -12.07 -3.71
C ASN A 22 -3.88 -11.33 -3.82
N ALA A 23 -4.24 -10.50 -2.84
CA ALA A 23 -5.41 -9.64 -2.96
C ALA A 23 -5.10 -8.36 -3.75
N TYR A 24 -6.14 -7.82 -4.39
CA TYR A 24 -6.09 -6.55 -5.10
C TYR A 24 -6.52 -5.43 -4.16
N TYR A 25 -5.76 -4.35 -4.18
CA TYR A 25 -6.00 -3.12 -3.45
C TYR A 25 -6.01 -1.96 -4.43
N GLU A 26 -6.65 -0.87 -4.03
CA GLU A 26 -6.56 0.40 -4.72
C GLU A 26 -5.39 1.18 -4.14
N PHE A 27 -4.79 2.04 -4.96
CA PHE A 27 -3.75 2.93 -4.46
C PHE A 27 -3.80 4.30 -5.11
N ASP A 28 -3.29 5.30 -4.40
CA ASP A 28 -3.11 6.65 -4.94
C ASP A 28 -1.70 7.14 -4.71
N TYR A 29 -1.15 7.82 -5.71
CA TYR A 29 0.12 8.51 -5.57
C TYR A 29 -0.12 9.89 -4.97
N ILE A 30 0.50 10.14 -3.81
CA ILE A 30 0.48 11.44 -3.18
C ILE A 30 1.79 12.16 -3.52
N PRO A 31 1.74 13.28 -4.28
CA PRO A 31 2.92 14.05 -4.61
C PRO A 31 3.58 14.60 -3.33
N PRO A 32 4.87 14.97 -3.40
CA PRO A 32 5.55 15.52 -2.24
C PRO A 32 4.92 16.86 -1.86
N ILE A 33 4.64 17.05 -0.57
CA ILE A 33 4.07 18.30 -0.04
C ILE A 33 5.09 18.92 0.91
N LYS A 34 5.69 20.02 0.48
CA LYS A 34 6.76 20.74 1.19
C LYS A 34 7.89 19.77 1.59
N ASP A 35 8.02 19.48 2.88
CA ASP A 35 9.05 18.62 3.49
C ASP A 35 8.72 17.12 3.48
N ASN A 36 7.53 16.71 3.05
CA ASN A 36 7.16 15.30 2.99
C ASN A 36 7.48 14.69 1.64
N ALA A 37 8.23 13.59 1.65
CA ALA A 37 8.49 12.78 0.47
C ALA A 37 7.19 12.19 -0.09
N SER A 38 7.17 11.92 -1.39
CA SER A 38 6.04 11.29 -2.05
C SER A 38 5.81 9.87 -1.52
N TYR A 39 4.55 9.48 -1.42
CA TYR A 39 4.16 8.16 -0.95
C TYR A 39 2.94 7.63 -1.73
N TYR A 40 2.74 6.32 -1.68
CA TYR A 40 1.53 5.68 -2.16
C TYR A 40 0.62 5.40 -0.99
N ARG A 41 -0.64 5.82 -1.09
CA ARG A 41 -1.68 5.41 -0.15
C ARG A 41 -2.37 4.19 -0.72
N VAL A 42 -2.29 3.05 -0.04
CA VAL A 42 -2.98 1.81 -0.43
C VAL A 42 -4.22 1.64 0.43
N PHE A 43 -5.36 1.36 -0.20
CA PHE A 43 -6.63 1.20 0.48
C PHE A 43 -7.52 0.13 -0.17
N SER A 44 -8.45 -0.42 0.62
CA SER A 44 -9.50 -1.31 0.14
C SER A 44 -10.76 -1.09 0.97
N LEU A 45 -11.87 -0.81 0.28
CA LEU A 45 -13.18 -0.63 0.92
C LEU A 45 -13.72 -1.95 1.48
N ASP A 46 -13.53 -3.05 0.75
CA ASP A 46 -13.93 -4.40 1.18
C ASP A 46 -13.25 -4.82 2.49
N GLU A 47 -11.97 -4.50 2.64
CA GLU A 47 -11.17 -4.95 3.78
C GLU A 47 -11.02 -3.88 4.86
N ASN A 48 -11.60 -2.69 4.65
CA ASN A 48 -11.47 -1.52 5.53
C ASN A 48 -9.99 -1.17 5.86
N VAL A 49 -9.09 -1.33 4.88
CA VAL A 49 -7.66 -1.01 5.06
C VAL A 49 -7.34 0.31 4.40
N SER A 50 -6.48 1.12 5.04
CA SER A 50 -5.90 2.33 4.45
C SER A 50 -4.56 2.57 5.12
N GLU A 51 -3.47 2.43 4.36
CA GLU A 51 -2.12 2.62 4.88
C GLU A 51 -1.22 3.34 3.85
N ASN A 52 -0.27 4.12 4.37
CA ASN A 52 0.64 4.91 3.56
C ASN A 52 1.97 4.18 3.45
N PHE A 53 2.41 3.93 2.21
CA PHE A 53 3.66 3.29 1.87
C PHE A 53 4.58 4.29 1.18
N ASN A 54 5.83 4.39 1.62
CA ASN A 54 6.83 5.06 0.80
C ASN A 54 7.00 4.30 -0.54
N ILE A 55 7.59 4.96 -1.54
CA ILE A 55 7.74 4.39 -2.89
C ILE A 55 8.46 3.03 -2.85
N LYS A 56 9.47 2.89 -2.00
CA LYS A 56 10.28 1.68 -1.89
C LYS A 56 9.46 0.50 -1.32
N ALA A 57 8.85 0.69 -0.16
CA ALA A 57 8.01 -0.31 0.51
C ALA A 57 6.82 -0.69 -0.35
N PHE A 58 6.21 0.27 -1.06
CA PHE A 58 5.15 -0.03 -2.00
C PHE A 58 5.62 -1.01 -3.07
N ASN A 59 6.77 -0.77 -3.71
CA ASN A 59 7.30 -1.65 -4.74
C ASN A 59 7.79 -3.02 -4.21
N GLU A 60 8.14 -3.11 -2.92
CA GLU A 60 8.48 -4.38 -2.26
C GLU A 60 7.25 -5.24 -1.94
N HIS A 61 6.15 -4.61 -1.53
CA HIS A 61 4.95 -5.30 -1.03
C HIS A 61 3.83 -5.43 -2.07
N PHE A 62 3.78 -4.51 -3.04
CA PHE A 62 2.71 -4.39 -4.00
C PHE A 62 3.23 -4.29 -5.44
N LYS A 63 2.49 -4.90 -6.36
CA LYS A 63 2.74 -4.83 -7.80
C LYS A 63 1.61 -4.07 -8.48
N LYS A 64 1.94 -3.03 -9.25
CA LYS A 64 0.97 -2.21 -10.00
C LYS A 64 0.37 -2.98 -11.18
N TYR A 65 -0.90 -2.71 -11.49
CA TYR A 65 -1.66 -3.23 -12.62
C TYR A 65 -2.50 -2.14 -13.27
#